data_AF-X1DMF3-F1
#
_entry.id   AF-X1DMF3-F1
#
_cell.length_a   1.000
_cell.length_b   1.000
_cell.length_c   1.000
_cell.angle_alpha   90.00
_cell.angle_beta   90.00
_cell.angle_gamma   90.00
#
_symmetry.space_group_name_H-M   'P 1'
#
loop_
_entity.id
_entity.type
_entity.pdbx_description
1 polymer ?
#
loop_
_entity_poly.entity_id
_entity_poly.type
_entity_poly.pdbx_seq_one_letter_code
_entity_poly.pdbx_strand_id
1 'polypeptide(L)'
;SRVCSHQLVRHRLASYSQQSQRYVEYKRNLEYVTPQSIKDKKDLSQKFEEFQQQSFNLYKYFLKNKISSEDARYVLSNAFPTQIIITMNARELLHLFTLRCCERAQWEIREMAYRMLNKVKEVAPTIFEHAGPPCFRGRCPEGEMMCKNPPKEDEIP
;
A
#
# COMPACT_ATOMS: atom_id res chain seq x y z
N SER A 1 -3.55 -3.26 0.37
CA SER A 1 -4.22 -3.48 1.65
C SER A 1 -4.86 -2.18 2.13
N ARG A 2 -5.71 -2.24 3.16
CA ARG A 2 -6.18 -1.01 3.84
C ARG A 2 -5.02 -0.29 4.55
N VAL A 3 -4.02 -1.01 5.08
CA VAL A 3 -2.80 -0.42 5.68
C VAL A 3 -2.07 0.50 4.70
N CYS A 4 -1.81 0.03 3.48
CA CYS A 4 -1.13 0.83 2.46
C CYS A 4 -1.99 2.03 2.03
N SER A 5 -3.29 1.82 1.78
CA SER A 5 -4.17 2.92 1.39
C SER A 5 -4.21 4.04 2.44
N HIS A 6 -4.17 3.68 3.74
CA HIS A 6 -4.20 4.65 4.84
C HIS A 6 -2.92 5.49 4.97
N GLN A 7 -1.79 5.00 4.45
CA GLN A 7 -0.56 5.79 4.30
C GLN A 7 -0.60 6.65 3.03
N LEU A 8 -1.16 6.12 1.96
CA LEU A 8 -1.21 6.75 0.64
C LEU A 8 -2.08 8.01 0.65
N VAL A 9 -3.28 7.95 1.23
CA VAL A 9 -4.20 9.09 1.32
C VAL A 9 -3.69 10.25 2.18
N ARG A 10 -2.52 10.12 2.82
CA ARG A 10 -1.85 11.21 3.55
C ARG A 10 -1.16 12.21 2.61
N HIS A 11 -0.97 11.86 1.34
CA HIS A 11 -0.51 12.77 0.29
C HIS A 11 -1.68 13.66 -0.14
N ARG A 12 -1.80 14.83 0.47
CA ARG A 12 -3.02 15.66 0.39
C ARG A 12 -3.23 16.33 -0.96
N LEU A 13 -2.17 16.58 -1.73
CA LEU A 13 -2.25 17.28 -3.02
C LEU A 13 -2.53 16.29 -4.16
N ALA A 14 -3.57 15.48 -3.98
CA ALA A 14 -3.99 14.43 -4.87
C ALA A 14 -5.50 14.22 -4.81
N SER A 15 -6.08 13.66 -5.87
CA SER A 15 -7.48 13.24 -5.90
C SER A 15 -7.57 11.72 -5.73
N TYR A 16 -8.55 11.26 -4.97
CA TYR A 16 -8.73 9.84 -4.62
C TYR A 16 -10.16 9.39 -4.89
N SER A 17 -10.31 8.22 -5.51
CA SER A 17 -11.56 7.47 -5.55
C SER A 17 -11.28 6.06 -5.08
N GLN A 18 -11.75 5.71 -3.88
CA GLN A 18 -11.48 4.44 -3.23
C GLN A 18 -12.75 3.60 -3.11
N GLN A 19 -12.62 2.29 -3.35
CA GLN A 19 -13.68 1.33 -3.12
C GLN A 19 -14.20 1.41 -1.68
N SER A 20 -15.49 1.74 -1.54
CA SER A 20 -16.16 1.86 -0.25
C SER A 20 -16.61 0.50 0.29
N GLN A 21 -16.18 0.17 1.50
CA GLN A 21 -16.70 -0.99 2.25
C GLN A 21 -18.15 -0.79 2.74
N ARG A 22 -18.71 0.42 2.63
CA ARG A 22 -20.13 0.68 2.95
C ARG A 22 -21.06 0.23 1.83
N TYR A 23 -20.59 0.29 0.58
CA TYR A 23 -21.43 0.06 -0.59
C TYR A 23 -21.02 -1.18 -1.39
N VAL A 24 -19.75 -1.59 -1.30
CA VAL A 24 -19.24 -2.73 -2.05
C VAL A 24 -18.98 -3.87 -1.08
N GLU A 25 -19.81 -4.90 -1.18
CA GLU A 25 -19.57 -6.17 -0.51
C GLU A 25 -18.38 -6.88 -1.15
N TYR A 26 -17.56 -7.49 -0.30
CA TYR A 26 -16.47 -8.33 -0.77
C TYR A 26 -17.03 -9.63 -1.37
N LYS A 27 -16.68 -9.92 -2.63
CA LYS A 27 -17.02 -11.18 -3.31
C LYS A 27 -16.18 -12.34 -2.75
N ARG A 28 -16.57 -13.58 -3.09
CA ARG A 28 -15.78 -14.79 -2.77
C ARG A 28 -14.41 -14.71 -3.46
N ASN A 29 -13.38 -15.29 -2.83
CA ASN A 29 -11.97 -15.34 -3.26
C ASN A 29 -11.21 -14.03 -3.08
N LEU A 30 -11.08 -13.57 -1.84
CA LEU A 30 -10.26 -12.40 -1.53
C LEU A 30 -8.79 -12.81 -1.41
N GLU A 31 -7.94 -12.17 -2.20
CA GLU A 31 -6.50 -12.19 -1.98
C GLU A 31 -6.16 -11.18 -0.87
N TYR A 32 -5.89 -11.70 0.33
CA TYR A 32 -5.40 -10.89 1.44
C TYR A 32 -3.97 -10.44 1.16
N VAL A 33 -3.63 -9.22 1.58
CA VAL A 33 -2.24 -8.78 1.50
C VAL A 33 -1.47 -9.32 2.71
N THR A 34 -0.58 -10.28 2.46
CA THR A 34 0.25 -10.92 3.48
C THR A 34 1.70 -10.42 3.39
N PRO A 35 2.27 -9.85 4.46
CA PRO A 35 3.69 -9.50 4.52
C PRO A 35 4.61 -10.70 4.29
N GLN A 36 5.75 -10.47 3.63
CA GLN A 36 6.72 -11.52 3.33
C GLN A 36 7.23 -12.23 4.60
N SER A 37 7.43 -11.48 5.70
CA SER A 37 7.84 -12.02 7.00
C SER A 37 6.87 -13.03 7.62
N ILE A 38 5.59 -12.99 7.22
CA ILE A 38 4.57 -13.98 7.57
C ILE A 38 4.54 -15.09 6.51
N LYS A 39 4.57 -14.72 5.23
CA LYS A 39 4.50 -15.64 4.09
C LYS A 39 5.63 -16.67 4.07
N ASP A 40 6.85 -16.28 4.46
CA ASP A 40 8.02 -17.16 4.50
C ASP A 40 7.91 -18.29 5.52
N LYS A 41 7.07 -18.11 6.54
CA LYS A 41 6.90 -19.05 7.65
C LYS A 41 5.56 -19.76 7.49
N LYS A 42 5.59 -21.00 6.97
CA LYS A 42 4.39 -21.78 6.65
C LYS A 42 3.35 -21.82 7.78
N ASP A 43 3.77 -22.05 9.03
CA ASP A 43 2.88 -22.06 10.20
C ASP A 43 2.19 -20.69 10.43
N LEU A 44 2.96 -19.59 10.35
CA LEU A 44 2.40 -18.24 10.54
C LEU A 44 1.48 -17.85 9.37
N SER A 45 1.86 -18.19 8.14
CA SER A 45 1.03 -17.95 6.96
C SER A 45 -0.31 -18.67 7.06
N GLN A 46 -0.30 -19.93 7.51
CA GLN A 46 -1.53 -20.70 7.70
C GLN A 46 -2.42 -20.08 8.79
N LYS A 47 -1.87 -19.77 9.97
CA LYS A 47 -2.64 -19.12 11.05
C LYS A 47 -3.21 -17.77 10.63
N PHE A 48 -2.45 -17.01 9.85
CA PHE A 48 -2.90 -15.73 9.30
C PHE A 48 -4.09 -15.92 8.36
N GLU A 49 -3.98 -16.85 7.40
CA GLU A 49 -5.04 -17.15 6.45
C GLU A 49 -6.32 -17.65 7.14
N GLU A 50 -6.18 -18.55 8.13
CA GLU A 50 -7.28 -19.03 8.96
C GLU A 50 -8.00 -17.87 9.67
N PHE A 51 -7.25 -16.95 10.28
CA PHE A 51 -7.82 -15.76 10.92
C PHE A 51 -8.55 -14.85 9.92
N GLN A 52 -7.97 -14.60 8.74
CA GLN A 52 -8.65 -13.79 7.72
C GLN A 52 -9.95 -14.44 7.25
N GLN A 53 -9.94 -15.76 7.09
CA GLN A 53 -11.13 -16.51 6.71
C GLN A 53 -12.22 -16.47 7.79
N GLN A 54 -11.83 -16.57 9.07
CA GLN A 54 -12.75 -16.42 10.21
C GLN A 54 -13.36 -15.01 10.25
N SER A 55 -12.53 -13.97 10.13
CA SER A 55 -12.97 -12.57 10.03
C SER A 55 -13.97 -12.37 8.90
N PHE A 56 -13.68 -12.90 7.70
CA PHE A 56 -14.58 -12.80 6.55
C PHE A 56 -15.89 -13.58 6.75
N ASN A 57 -15.83 -14.75 7.41
CA ASN A 57 -17.02 -15.53 7.73
C ASN A 57 -17.91 -14.81 8.74
N LEU A 58 -17.33 -14.16 9.75
CA LEU A 58 -18.07 -13.35 10.71
C LEU A 58 -18.73 -12.13 10.04
N TYR A 59 -18.02 -11.46 9.13
CA TYR A 59 -18.60 -10.38 8.31
C TYR A 59 -19.85 -10.85 7.55
N LYS A 60 -19.76 -11.98 6.84
CA LYS A 60 -20.91 -12.57 6.12
C LYS A 60 -22.05 -12.95 7.08
N TYR A 61 -21.72 -13.45 8.26
CA TYR A 61 -22.71 -13.77 9.28
C TYR A 61 -23.47 -12.52 9.75
N PHE A 62 -22.78 -11.39 9.98
CA PHE A 62 -23.42 -10.12 10.31
C PHE A 62 -24.36 -9.62 9.21
N LEU A 63 -23.93 -9.66 7.95
CA LEU A 63 -24.79 -9.29 6.82
C LEU A 63 -26.05 -10.16 6.75
N LYS A 64 -25.91 -11.48 6.93
CA LYS A 64 -27.05 -12.43 6.97
C LYS A 64 -28.05 -12.10 8.08
N ASN A 65 -27.57 -11.53 9.19
CA ASN A 65 -28.39 -11.12 10.33
C ASN A 65 -28.84 -9.65 10.26
N LYS A 66 -28.91 -9.06 9.06
CA LYS A 66 -29.42 -7.70 8.80
C LYS A 66 -28.61 -6.57 9.46
N ILE A 67 -27.35 -6.81 9.80
CA ILE A 67 -26.42 -5.74 10.18
C ILE A 67 -25.97 -5.02 8.92
N SER A 68 -25.89 -3.69 8.97
CA SER A 68 -25.44 -2.87 7.86
C SER A 68 -24.00 -3.22 7.47
N SER A 69 -23.66 -3.09 6.18
CA SER A 69 -22.27 -3.23 5.68
C SER A 69 -21.30 -2.25 6.37
N GLU A 70 -21.80 -1.07 6.75
CA GLU A 70 -21.07 -0.02 7.45
C GLU A 70 -20.61 -0.44 8.85
N ASP A 71 -21.43 -1.21 9.57
CA ASP A 71 -21.07 -1.73 10.90
C ASP A 71 -20.37 -3.08 10.79
N ALA A 72 -20.84 -3.94 9.89
CA ALA A 72 -20.29 -5.29 9.73
C ALA A 72 -18.80 -5.26 9.37
N ARG A 73 -18.35 -4.27 8.59
CA ARG A 73 -16.93 -4.15 8.17
C ARG A 73 -15.94 -3.99 9.33
N TYR A 74 -16.38 -3.66 10.55
CA TYR A 74 -15.50 -3.49 11.70
C TYR A 74 -14.75 -4.77 12.09
N VAL A 75 -15.25 -5.95 11.69
CA VAL A 75 -14.56 -7.21 11.92
C VAL A 75 -13.47 -7.50 10.89
N LEU A 76 -13.43 -6.75 9.78
CA LEU A 76 -12.46 -6.94 8.71
C LEU A 76 -11.11 -6.38 9.12
N SER A 77 -10.06 -7.19 8.94
CA SER A 77 -8.70 -6.75 9.26
C SER A 77 -8.16 -5.74 8.23
N ASN A 78 -7.06 -5.06 8.57
CA ASN A 78 -6.41 -4.14 7.64
C ASN A 78 -5.73 -4.83 6.43
N ALA A 79 -5.60 -6.17 6.46
CA ALA A 79 -5.02 -6.95 5.36
C ALA A 79 -5.97 -7.06 4.16
N PHE A 80 -7.25 -6.73 4.34
CA PHE A 80 -8.23 -6.78 3.26
C PHE A 80 -7.82 -5.87 2.09
N PRO A 81 -7.98 -6.35 0.85
CA PRO A 81 -7.65 -5.56 -0.33
C PRO A 81 -8.64 -4.41 -0.51
N THR A 82 -8.20 -3.40 -1.23
CA THR A 82 -9.01 -2.25 -1.63
C THR A 82 -8.48 -1.74 -2.95
N GLN A 83 -9.38 -1.32 -3.83
CA GLN A 83 -9.02 -0.63 -5.06
C GLN A 83 -9.12 0.88 -4.84
N ILE A 84 -8.14 1.61 -5.37
CA ILE A 84 -8.07 3.06 -5.29
C ILE A 84 -7.56 3.63 -6.62
N ILE A 85 -8.27 4.62 -7.13
CA ILE A 85 -7.85 5.46 -8.26
C ILE A 85 -7.27 6.74 -7.66
N ILE A 86 -6.12 7.15 -8.18
CA ILE A 86 -5.37 8.29 -7.68
C ILE A 86 -4.98 9.17 -8.86
N THR A 87 -5.14 10.48 -8.69
CA THR A 87 -4.65 11.47 -9.65
C THR A 87 -3.75 12.45 -8.93
N MET A 88 -2.52 12.60 -9.45
CA MET A 88 -1.47 13.47 -8.94
C MET A 88 -0.82 14.18 -10.12
N ASN A 89 -0.44 15.44 -9.93
CA ASN A 89 0.41 16.13 -10.90
C ASN A 89 1.88 15.65 -10.75
N ALA A 90 2.74 16.02 -11.71
CA ALA A 90 4.14 15.60 -11.70
C ALA A 90 4.91 16.02 -10.44
N ARG A 91 4.62 17.22 -9.91
CA ARG A 91 5.25 17.72 -8.67
C ARG A 91 4.91 16.84 -7.47
N GLU A 92 3.63 16.46 -7.33
CA GLU A 92 3.21 15.59 -6.24
C GLU A 92 3.74 14.17 -6.41
N LEU A 93 3.82 13.66 -7.64
CA LEU A 93 4.45 12.37 -7.91
C LEU A 93 5.93 12.36 -7.47
N LEU A 94 6.71 13.40 -7.79
CA LEU A 94 8.09 13.55 -7.32
C LEU A 94 8.18 13.56 -5.78
N HIS A 95 7.25 14.24 -5.11
CA HIS A 95 7.16 14.24 -3.66
C HIS A 95 6.83 12.85 -3.10
N LEU A 96 5.86 12.15 -3.70
CA LEU A 96 5.48 10.80 -3.34
C LEU A 96 6.66 9.84 -3.46
N PHE A 97 7.39 9.85 -4.58
CA PHE A 97 8.57 8.99 -4.77
C PHE A 97 9.67 9.32 -3.76
N THR A 98 9.91 10.60 -3.48
CA THR A 98 10.87 11.02 -2.44
C THR A 98 10.58 10.36 -1.08
N LEU A 99 9.31 10.30 -0.67
CA LEU A 99 8.93 9.76 0.63
C LEU A 99 8.71 8.24 0.63
N ARG A 100 8.16 7.69 -0.46
CA ARG A 100 7.66 6.31 -0.50
C ARG A 100 8.62 5.32 -1.15
N CYS A 101 9.61 5.79 -1.90
CA CYS A 101 10.73 4.97 -2.37
C CYS A 101 11.85 4.80 -1.32
N CYS A 102 11.72 5.43 -0.15
CA CYS A 102 12.70 5.28 0.93
C CYS A 102 12.61 3.91 1.61
N GLU A 103 13.74 3.32 1.98
CA GLU A 103 13.79 2.03 2.69
C GLU A 103 13.10 2.05 4.07
N ARG A 104 12.90 3.25 4.64
CA ARG A 104 12.13 3.42 5.88
C ARG A 104 10.62 3.38 5.69
N ALA A 105 10.13 3.55 4.46
CA ALA A 105 8.72 3.38 4.17
C ALA A 105 8.33 1.90 4.28
N GLN A 106 7.08 1.62 4.67
CA GLN A 106 6.59 0.24 4.72
C GLN A 106 6.73 -0.43 3.35
N TRP A 107 7.19 -1.68 3.33
CA TRP A 107 7.44 -2.46 2.12
C TRP A 107 6.30 -2.38 1.08
N GLU A 108 5.04 -2.46 1.51
CA GLU A 108 3.88 -2.48 0.61
C GLU A 108 3.70 -1.17 -0.17
N ILE A 109 3.79 -0.01 0.51
CA ILE A 109 3.66 1.29 -0.16
C ILE A 109 4.91 1.60 -1.00
N ARG A 110 6.06 1.06 -0.60
CA ARG A 110 7.32 1.19 -1.34
C ARG A 110 7.28 0.42 -2.66
N GLU A 111 6.84 -0.83 -2.63
CA GLU A 111 6.65 -1.62 -3.85
C GLU A 111 5.64 -0.97 -4.80
N MET A 112 4.54 -0.45 -4.28
CA MET A 112 3.57 0.31 -5.08
C MET A 112 4.23 1.56 -5.70
N ALA A 113 4.99 2.33 -4.92
CA ALA A 113 5.68 3.52 -5.40
C ALA A 113 6.71 3.19 -6.51
N TYR A 114 7.46 2.10 -6.40
CA TYR A 114 8.36 1.63 -7.46
C TYR A 114 7.60 1.28 -8.73
N ARG A 115 6.49 0.53 -8.64
CA ARG A 115 5.67 0.23 -9.83
C ARG A 115 5.12 1.49 -10.49
N MET A 116 4.70 2.47 -9.69
CA MET A 116 4.26 3.77 -10.19
C MET A 116 5.40 4.53 -10.88
N LEU A 117 6.59 4.55 -10.27
CA LEU A 117 7.78 5.21 -10.80
C LEU A 117 8.14 4.70 -12.19
N ASN A 118 8.13 3.39 -12.39
CA ASN A 118 8.42 2.77 -13.70
C ASN A 118 7.47 3.26 -14.76
N LYS A 119 6.17 3.27 -14.44
CA LYS A 119 5.13 3.68 -15.38
C LYS A 119 5.19 5.16 -15.71
N VAL A 120 5.62 6.02 -14.79
CA VAL A 120 5.79 7.44 -15.10
C VAL A 120 7.10 7.73 -15.83
N LYS A 121 8.17 6.96 -15.59
CA LYS A 121 9.42 7.05 -16.37
C LYS A 121 9.21 6.66 -17.83
N GLU A 122 8.36 5.65 -18.10
CA GLU A 122 7.95 5.28 -19.46
C GLU A 122 7.25 6.46 -20.19
N VAL A 123 6.48 7.28 -19.46
CA VAL A 123 5.67 8.36 -20.04
C VAL A 123 6.42 9.70 -20.12
N ALA A 124 7.22 10.04 -19.11
CA ALA A 124 7.88 11.34 -18.98
C ALA A 124 9.30 11.19 -18.41
N PRO A 125 10.24 10.58 -19.15
CA PRO A 125 11.56 10.21 -18.65
C PRO A 125 12.36 11.41 -18.14
N THR A 126 12.36 12.53 -18.85
CA THR A 126 13.13 13.74 -18.47
C THR A 126 12.70 14.33 -17.12
N ILE A 127 11.42 14.21 -16.75
CA ILE A 127 10.93 14.74 -15.46
C ILE A 127 11.30 13.79 -14.32
N PHE A 128 11.28 12.48 -14.57
CA PHE A 128 11.43 11.44 -13.55
C PHE A 128 12.78 10.72 -13.58
N GLU A 129 13.76 11.24 -14.33
CA GLU A 129 15.10 10.66 -14.50
C GLU A 129 15.78 10.34 -13.15
N HIS A 130 15.79 11.32 -12.24
CA HIS A 130 16.36 11.19 -10.90
C HIS A 130 15.29 11.11 -9.80
N ALA A 131 14.07 10.69 -10.16
CA ALA A 131 13.01 10.50 -9.18
C ALA A 131 13.27 9.25 -8.33
N GLY A 132 13.00 9.37 -7.02
CA GLY A 132 13.36 8.35 -6.05
C GLY A 132 13.62 8.97 -4.68
N PRO A 133 14.16 8.18 -3.74
CA PRO A 133 14.42 8.62 -2.37
C PRO A 133 15.44 9.77 -2.36
N PRO A 134 15.48 10.56 -1.29
CA PRO A 134 16.33 11.75 -1.22
C PRO A 134 17.84 11.42 -1.33
N CYS A 135 18.26 10.21 -0.93
CA CYS A 135 19.65 9.77 -1.01
C CYS A 135 20.20 9.61 -2.45
N PHE A 136 19.34 9.64 -3.48
CA PHE A 136 19.80 9.65 -4.88
C PHE A 136 20.35 11.01 -5.29
N ARG A 137 19.90 12.07 -4.62
CA ARG A 137 20.23 13.46 -4.96
C ARG A 137 21.22 14.07 -3.97
N GLY A 138 21.83 13.25 -3.10
CA GLY A 138 22.81 13.69 -2.12
C GLY A 138 22.68 12.96 -0.78
N ARG A 139 23.03 13.66 0.31
CA ARG A 139 23.04 13.07 1.66
C ARG A 139 21.62 12.76 2.14
N CYS A 140 21.46 11.65 2.84
CA CYS A 140 20.19 11.29 3.49
C CYS A 140 19.76 12.37 4.50
N PRO A 141 18.56 12.96 4.36
CA PRO A 141 18.09 14.04 5.23
C PRO A 141 17.71 13.54 6.63
N GLU A 142 17.58 12.22 6.81
CA GLU A 142 17.20 11.59 8.06
C GLU A 142 18.32 11.58 9.12
N GLY A 143 19.55 11.98 8.76
CA GLY A 143 20.66 12.10 9.70
C GLY A 143 20.95 10.80 10.45
N GLU A 144 20.87 10.84 11.78
CA GLU A 144 21.07 9.67 12.66
C GLU A 144 20.07 8.53 12.41
N MET A 145 18.90 8.86 11.85
CA MET A 145 17.85 7.89 11.52
C MET A 145 17.98 7.35 10.10
N MET A 146 19.15 7.45 9.47
CA MET A 146 19.38 6.89 8.13
C MET A 146 19.21 5.37 8.11
N CYS A 147 18.68 4.85 7.00
CA CYS A 147 18.60 3.41 6.80
C CYS A 147 20.00 2.80 6.61
N LYS A 148 20.17 1.57 7.07
CA LYS A 148 21.44 0.83 6.95
C LYS A 148 21.76 0.44 5.51
N ASN A 149 20.72 0.12 4.74
CA ASN A 149 20.82 -0.32 3.34
C ASN A 149 19.99 0.64 2.48
N PRO A 150 20.54 1.79 2.05
CA PRO A 150 19.86 2.63 1.08
C PRO A 150 19.69 1.86 -0.24
N PRO A 151 18.55 2.02 -0.94
CA PRO A 151 18.37 1.40 -2.25
C PRO A 151 19.42 1.97 -3.21
N LYS A 152 19.88 1.15 -4.16
CA LYS A 152 20.75 1.62 -5.24
C LYS A 152 19.93 2.09 -6.44
N GLU A 153 20.51 2.93 -7.30
CA GLU A 153 19.83 3.43 -8.52
C GLU A 153 19.36 2.30 -9.43
N ASP A 154 20.15 1.22 -9.53
CA ASP A 154 19.87 -0.01 -10.25
C ASP A 154 18.76 -0.87 -9.62
N GLU A 155 18.45 -0.66 -8.33
CA GLU A 155 17.39 -1.37 -7.62
C GLU A 155 16.04 -0.63 -7.66
N ILE A 156 16.06 0.65 -8.06
CA ILE A 156 14.86 1.46 -8.26
C ILE A 156 14.57 1.52 -9.76
N PRO A 157 13.46 0.93 -10.20
CA PRO A 157 13.24 0.73 -11.62
C PRO A 157 12.88 2.02 -12.39
#